data_AF-A0A9D7S357-F1
#
_entry.id   AF-A0A9D7S357-F1
#
_cell.length_a   1.000
_cell.length_b   1.000
_cell.length_c   1.000
_cell.angle_alpha   90.00
_cell.angle_beta   90.00
_cell.angle_gamma   90.00
#
_symmetry.space_group_name_H-M   'P 1'
#
loop_
_entity.id
_entity.type
_entity.pdbx_description
1 polymer ?
#
loop_
_entity_poly.entity_id
_entity_poly.type
_entity_poly.pdbx_seq_one_letter_code
_entity_poly.pdbx_strand_id
1 'polypeptide(L)' 'MPAAEFRQIAALKSRALHLGRPAKKNELLRIGLLLVSALSDEALVIALDQLEPSRPAKPKKPKLAKRADS' A
#
# COMPACT_ATOMS: atom_id res chain seq x y z
N MET A 1 -4.63 4.00 6.38
CA MET A 1 -3.70 4.54 5.38
C MET A 1 -2.78 5.49 6.12
N PRO A 2 -1.46 5.24 6.15
CA PRO A 2 -0.46 6.18 6.66
C PRO A 2 -0.63 7.62 6.13
N ALA A 3 -0.02 8.59 6.82
CA ALA A 3 -0.09 10.00 6.43
C ALA A 3 0.55 10.27 5.06
N ALA A 4 1.51 9.43 4.66
CA ALA A 4 2.22 9.55 3.40
C ALA A 4 1.29 9.34 2.20
N GLU A 5 0.42 8.33 2.20
CA GLU A 5 -0.45 8.11 1.03
C GLU A 5 -1.58 9.13 0.95
N PHE A 6 -2.02 9.71 2.08
CA PHE A 6 -2.93 10.86 2.03
C PHE A 6 -2.30 12.07 1.31
N ARG A 7 -1.01 12.34 1.54
CA ARG A 7 -0.26 13.38 0.83
C ARG A 7 -0.13 13.06 -0.66
N GLN A 8 0.14 11.81 -1.01
CA GLN A 8 0.19 11.38 -2.41
C GLN A 8 -1.14 11.58 -3.14
N ILE A 9 -2.26 11.20 -2.51
CA ILE A 9 -3.61 11.45 -3.08
C ILE A 9 -3.84 12.94 -3.28
N ALA A 10 -3.46 13.80 -2.32
CA ALA A 10 -3.60 15.25 -2.47
C ALA A 10 -2.77 15.80 -3.63
N ALA A 11 -1.51 15.35 -3.78
CA ALA A 11 -0.65 15.72 -4.89
C ALA A 11 -1.24 15.30 -6.25
N LEU A 12 -1.79 14.08 -6.35
CA LEU A 12 -2.45 13.59 -7.56
C LEU A 12 -3.69 14.42 -7.91
N LYS A 13 -4.48 14.84 -6.91
CA LYS A 13 -5.62 15.75 -7.13
C LYS A 13 -5.17 17.10 -7.65
N SER A 14 -4.12 17.69 -7.07
CA SER A 14 -3.56 18.96 -7.54
C SER A 14 -3.05 18.85 -8.97
N ARG A 15 -2.32 17.77 -9.29
CA ARG A 15 -1.89 17.48 -10.66
C ARG A 15 -3.07 17.38 -11.63
N ALA A 16 -4.10 16.63 -11.28
CA ALA A 16 -5.29 16.47 -12.12
C ALA A 16 -6.03 17.80 -12.35
N LEU A 17 -6.09 18.65 -11.31
CA LEU A 17 -6.63 20.01 -11.41
C LEU A 17 -5.80 20.88 -12.37
N HIS A 18 -4.47 20.86 -12.29
CA HIS A 18 -3.60 21.60 -13.21
C HIS A 18 -3.73 21.14 -14.66
N LEU A 19 -4.12 19.88 -14.89
CA LEU A 19 -4.41 19.32 -16.21
C LEU A 19 -5.85 19.59 -16.70
N GLY A 20 -6.63 20.40 -15.98
CA GLY A 20 -8.01 20.72 -16.35
C GLY A 20 -9.02 19.59 -16.11
N ARG A 21 -8.63 18.52 -15.39
CA ARG A 21 -9.48 17.38 -15.07
C ARG A 21 -9.51 17.12 -13.56
N PRO A 22 -10.28 17.88 -12.77
CA PRO A 22 -10.39 17.65 -11.33
C PRO A 22 -10.84 16.21 -11.03
N ALA A 23 -10.17 15.56 -10.08
CA ALA A 23 -10.46 14.18 -9.68
C ALA A 23 -10.90 14.09 -8.21
N LYS A 24 -11.88 13.24 -7.91
CA LYS A 24 -12.26 12.88 -6.53
C LYS A 24 -11.30 11.83 -5.98
N LYS A 25 -11.23 11.75 -4.64
CA LYS A 25 -10.45 10.71 -3.95
C LYS A 25 -10.86 9.31 -4.42
N ASN A 26 -12.16 9.02 -4.46
CA ASN A 26 -12.65 7.70 -4.88
C ASN A 26 -12.33 7.37 -6.34
N GLU A 27 -12.25 8.37 -7.23
CA GLU A 27 -11.85 8.13 -8.63
C GLU A 27 -10.38 7.72 -8.70
N LEU A 28 -9.49 8.41 -8.00
CA LEU A 28 -8.07 8.04 -7.92
C LEU A 28 -7.85 6.66 -7.31
N LEU A 29 -8.61 6.30 -6.26
CA LEU A 29 -8.53 4.96 -5.66
C LEU A 29 -9.00 3.88 -6.64
N ARG A 30 -10.08 4.11 -7.39
CA ARG A 30 -10.58 3.17 -8.40
C ARG A 30 -9.60 3.01 -9.56
N ILE A 31 -8.96 4.09 -10.01
CA ILE A 31 -7.90 4.03 -11.03
C ILE A 31 -6.69 3.28 -10.50
N GLY A 32 -6.26 3.55 -9.26
CA GLY A 32 -5.17 2.81 -8.63
C GLY A 32 -5.43 1.31 -8.58
N LEU A 33 -6.64 0.90 -8.19
CA LEU A 33 -7.03 -0.52 -8.21
C LEU A 33 -6.99 -1.10 -9.63
N LEU A 34 -7.52 -0.38 -10.62
CA LEU A 34 -7.47 -0.82 -12.02
C LEU A 34 -6.03 -1.04 -12.51
N LEU A 35 -5.11 -0.13 -12.18
CA LEU A 35 -3.69 -0.25 -12.53
C LEU A 35 -3.04 -1.44 -11.84
N VAL A 36 -3.33 -1.66 -10.54
CA VAL A 36 -2.82 -2.81 -9.78
C VAL A 36 -3.34 -4.12 -10.37
N SER A 37 -4.62 -4.19 -10.78
CA SER A 37 -5.20 -5.37 -11.42
C SER A 37 -4.63 -5.69 -12.81
N ALA A 38 -3.93 -4.74 -13.44
CA ALA A 38 -3.27 -4.95 -14.72
C ALA A 38 -1.80 -5.38 -14.59
N LEU A 39 -1.26 -5.45 -13.37
CA LEU A 39 0.11 -5.92 -13.12
C LEU A 39 0.21 -7.43 -13.34
N SER A 40 1.41 -7.89 -13.73
CA SER A 40 1.75 -9.32 -13.63
C SER A 40 1.89 -9.73 -12.16
N ASP A 41 1.81 -11.03 -11.90
CA ASP A 41 1.97 -11.57 -10.54
C ASP A 41 3.31 -11.17 -9.91
N GLU A 42 4.40 -11.23 -10.68
CA GLU A 42 5.74 -10.82 -10.23
C GLU A 42 5.78 -9.32 -9.86
N ALA A 43 5.21 -8.47 -10.72
CA ALA A 43 5.15 -7.03 -10.45
C ALA A 43 4.27 -6.70 -9.24
N LEU A 44 3.19 -7.45 -9.04
CA LEU A 44 2.32 -7.31 -7.86
C LEU A 44 3.07 -7.67 -6.58
N VAL A 45 3.82 -8.77 -6.56
CA VAL A 45 4.64 -9.17 -5.40
C VAL A 45 5.67 -8.09 -5.07
N ILE A 46 6.43 -7.61 -6.07
CA ILE A 46 7.40 -6.52 -5.87
C ILE A 46 6.71 -5.27 -5.32
N ALA A 47 5.54 -4.90 -5.83
CA ALA A 47 4.79 -3.73 -5.36
C ALA A 47 4.32 -3.88 -3.90
N LEU A 48 3.92 -5.09 -3.49
CA LEU A 48 3.51 -5.38 -2.10
C LEU A 48 4.70 -5.30 -1.13
N ASP A 49 5.88 -5.78 -1.53
CA ASP A 49 7.08 -5.77 -0.70
C ASP A 49 7.62 -4.35 -0.44
N GLN A 50 7.29 -3.39 -1.30
CA GLN A 50 7.64 -1.97 -1.12
C GLN A 50 6.68 -1.22 -0.18
N LEU A 51 5.58 -1.84 0.26
CA LEU A 51 4.64 -1.19 1.16
C LEU A 51 5.14 -1.23 2.60
N GLU A 52 5.34 -0.05 3.16
CA GLU A 52 5.58 0.08 4.60
C GLU A 52 4.38 -0.44 5.40
N PRO A 53 4.59 -1.25 6.46
CA PRO A 53 3.52 -1.78 7.27
C PRO A 53 2.64 -0.66 7.87
N SER A 54 1.35 -0.66 7.53
CA SER A 54 0.38 0.33 8.02
C SER A 54 0.02 0.19 9.51
N ARG A 55 0.54 -0.83 10.19
CA ARG A 55 0.43 -1.07 11.64
C ARG A 55 1.80 -1.49 12.18
N PRO A 56 2.16 -1.11 13.42
CA PRO A 56 3.32 -1.71 14.07
C PRO A 56 3.12 -3.22 14.11
N ALA A 57 4.12 -3.96 13.62
CA ALA A 57 4.09 -5.41 13.65
C ALA A 57 3.80 -5.86 15.08
N LYS A 58 2.70 -6.59 15.28
CA LYS A 58 2.40 -7.21 16.57
C LYS A 58 3.58 -8.13 16.90
N PRO A 59 4.19 -8.06 18.10
CA PRO A 59 5.35 -8.88 18.40
C PRO A 59 5.00 -10.35 18.16
N LYS A 60 5.80 -11.03 17.32
CA LYS A 60 5.69 -12.47 17.12
C LYS A 60 5.89 -13.10 18.51
N LYS A 61 4.88 -13.81 19.01
CA LYS A 61 5.04 -14.64 20.22
C LYS A 61 6.26 -15.54 19.98
N PRO A 62 7.23 -15.60 20.90
CA PRO A 62 8.35 -16.52 20.73
C PRO A 62 7.79 -17.92 20.54
N LYS A 63 8.21 -18.61 19.48
CA LYS A 63 7.95 -20.04 19.33
C LYS A 63 8.63 -20.69 20.55
N LEU A 64 7.82 -21.19 21.47
CA LEU A 64 8.29 -21.95 22.63
C LEU A 64 9.25 -23.01 22.11
N ALA A 65 10.54 -22.86 22.43
CA ALA A 65 11.55 -23.84 22.07
C ALA A 65 11.25 -25.12 22.85
N LYS A 66 10.65 -26.11 22.18
CA LYS A 66 10.73 -27.49 22.63
C LYS A 66 12.17 -27.95 22.41
N ARG A 67 12.96 -27.94 23.48
CA ARG A 67 14.14 -28.79 23.70
C ARG A 67 13.93 -29.34 25.11
N ALA A 68 13.41 -30.55 25.32
CA ALA A 68 14.09 -31.83 25.08
C ALA A 68 15.54 -31.76 25.54
N ASP A 69 15.80 -32.07 26.81
CA ASP A 69 16.97 -32.82 27.23
C ASP A 69 16.80 -33.37 28.67
N SER A 70 17.05 -34.68 28.78
CA SER A 70 17.47 -35.52 29.92
C SER A 70 16.63 -35.60 31.21
#